data_AF-A0A0A9FG00-F1
#
_entry.id   AF-A0A0A9FG00-F1
#
_cell.length_a   1.000
_cell.length_b   1.000
_cell.length_c   1.000
_cell.angle_alpha   90.00
_cell.angle_beta   90.00
_cell.angle_gamma   90.00
#
_symmetry.space_group_name_H-M   'P 1'
#
loop_
_entity.id
_entity.type
_entity.pdbx_description
1 polymer ?
#
loop_
_entity_poly.entity_id
_entity_poly.type
_entity_poly.pdbx_seq_one_letter_code
_entity_poly.pdbx_strand_id
1 'polypeptide(L)' 'MIKGKTPEEIRKTFNIKNDFTPEEEEIRRENQWAFE' A
#
# COMPACT_ATOMS: atom_id res chain seq x y z
N MET A 1 4.30 7.62 13.19
CA MET A 1 2.94 7.95 12.70
C MET A 1 2.42 7.05 11.58
N ILE A 2 3.30 6.23 10.95
CA ILE A 2 2.93 5.33 9.84
C ILE A 2 3.02 3.84 10.23
N LYS A 3 3.81 3.51 11.27
CA LYS A 3 4.02 2.13 11.74
C LYS A 3 2.68 1.48 12.15
N GLY A 4 2.35 0.34 11.54
CA GLY A 4 1.15 -0.44 11.83
C GLY A 4 -0.13 -0.02 11.07
N LYS A 5 -0.07 1.03 10.23
CA LYS A 5 -1.19 1.40 9.36
C LYS A 5 -1.11 0.69 8.02
N THR A 6 -2.25 0.32 7.48
CA THR A 6 -2.36 -0.23 6.12
C THR A 6 -2.09 0.84 5.06
N PRO A 7 -1.65 0.47 3.85
CA PRO A 7 -1.49 1.41 2.73
C PRO A 7 -2.75 2.23 2.46
N GLU A 8 -3.94 1.62 2.55
CA GLU A 8 -5.23 2.30 2.42
C GLU A 8 -5.45 3.38 3.48
N GLU A 9 -5.10 3.12 4.75
CA GLU A 9 -5.23 4.10 5.84
C GLU A 9 -4.23 5.24 5.69
N ILE A 10 -3.03 4.96 5.21
CA ILE A 10 -2.01 5.97 4.90
C ILE A 10 -2.52 6.86 3.76
N ARG A 11 -3.02 6.26 2.67
CA ARG A 11 -3.61 6.99 1.53
C ARG A 11 -4.74 7.91 1.97
N LYS A 12 -5.64 7.44 2.83
CA LYS A 12 -6.73 8.25 3.41
C LYS A 12 -6.22 9.37 4.31
N THR A 13 -5.24 9.09 5.17
CA THR A 13 -4.70 10.09 6.12
C THR A 13 -3.99 11.23 5.39
N PHE A 14 -3.27 10.91 4.31
CA PHE A 14 -2.48 11.87 3.55
C PHE A 14 -3.17 12.35 2.26
N ASN A 15 -4.42 11.96 2.05
CA ASN A 15 -5.22 12.29 0.86
C ASN A 15 -4.49 11.95 -0.46
N ILE A 16 -3.76 10.83 -0.47
CA ILE A 16 -3.00 10.32 -1.62
C ILE A 16 -3.94 9.48 -2.46
N LYS A 17 -4.03 9.80 -3.76
CA LYS A 17 -4.81 9.03 -4.71
C LYS A 17 -4.12 7.69 -4.98
N ASN A 18 -4.90 6.61 -4.97
CA ASN A 18 -4.39 5.31 -5.42
C ASN A 18 -4.30 5.36 -6.95
N ASP A 19 -3.09 5.52 -7.47
CA ASP A 19 -2.83 5.54 -8.92
C ASP A 19 -2.34 4.17 -9.43
N PHE A 20 -2.33 3.14 -8.58
CA PHE A 20 -1.97 1.79 -8.99
C PHE A 20 -3.12 1.12 -9.74
N THR A 21 -2.77 0.44 -10.81
CA THR A 21 -3.67 -0.45 -11.54
C THR A 21 -3.90 -1.75 -10.77
N PRO A 22 -4.99 -2.50 -11.05
CA PRO A 22 -5.27 -3.77 -10.37
C PRO A 22 -4.14 -4.79 -10.49
N GLU A 23 -3.43 -4.81 -11.63
CA GLU A 23 -2.25 -5.66 -11.85
C GLU A 23 -1.04 -5.23 -11.00
N GLU A 24 -0.85 -3.92 -10.78
CA GLU A 24 0.20 -3.42 -9.89
C GLU A 24 -0.14 -3.61 -8.41
N GLU A 25 -1.41 -3.74 -8.03
CA GLU A 25 -1.79 -4.17 -6.67
C GLU A 25 -1.44 -5.64 -6.42
N GLU A 26 -1.31 -6.47 -7.46
CA GLU A 26 -0.88 -7.87 -7.32
C GLU A 26 0.62 -7.97 -6.99
N ILE A 27 1.43 -7.00 -7.41
CA ILE A 27 2.84 -6.82 -6.99
C ILE A 27 2.95 -6.66 -5.47
N ARG A 28 1.90 -6.20 -4.78
CA ARG A 28 1.83 -6.14 -3.32
C ARG A 28 1.82 -7.52 -2.67
N ARG A 29 1.21 -8.51 -3.33
CA ARG A 29 1.23 -9.92 -2.91
C ARG A 29 2.62 -10.51 -3.15
N GLU A 30 3.22 -10.19 -4.29
CA GLU A 30 4.56 -10.64 -4.63
C GLU A 30 5.65 -10.06 -3.75
N ASN A 31 5.50 -8.84 -3.20
CA ASN A 31 6.48 -8.21 -2.32
C ASN A 31 6.31 -8.52 -0.82
N GLN A 32 5.42 -9.43 -0.42
CA GLN A 32 5.26 -9.78 1.01
C GLN A 32 6.58 -10.23 1.68
N TRP A 33 7.46 -10.92 0.95
CA TRP A 33 8.82 -11.31 1.36
C TRP A 33 9.79 -10.13 1.59
N ALA A 34 9.54 -8.95 1.01
CA ALA A 34 10.40 -7.78 1.13
C ALA A 34 10.04 -6.87 2.32
N PHE A 35 9.00 -7.22 3.07
CA PHE A 35 8.52 -6.48 4.24
C PHE A 35 8.64 -7.28 5.55
N GLU A 36 9.38 -8.40 5.57
CA GLU A 36 9.91 -9.00 6.79
C GLU A 36 11.06 -8.17 7.38
#